data_AF-A0A9E1XWW6-F1
#
_entry.id   AF-A0A9E1XWW6-F1
#
_cell.length_a   1.000
_cell.length_b   1.000
_cell.length_c   1.000
_cell.angle_alpha   90.00
_cell.angle_beta   90.00
_cell.angle_gamma   90.00
#
_symmetry.space_group_name_H-M   'P 1'
#
loop_
_entity.id
_entity.type
_entity.pdbx_description
1 polymer ?
#
loop_
_entity_poly.entity_id
_entity_poly.type
_entity_poly.pdbx_seq_one_letter_code
_entity_poly.pdbx_strand_id
1 'polypeptide(L)'
;MNNFPKRPTKREIDKRLKEARVALEERKGFFANPSKVVGELFELELEKTEALWIVLLDLLKEIELSDYSGASPPLKSYEPKIANCELYAFTWESSLLKKTMYLKFAIKNDCFYYVSLHQSRPKTR
;
A
#
# COMPACT_ATOMS: atom_id res chain seq x y z
N MET A 1 -20.38 9.15 24.26
CA MET A 1 -20.36 7.98 23.34
C MET A 1 -18.91 7.54 23.19
N ASN A 2 -18.56 6.36 23.69
CA ASN A 2 -17.22 5.82 23.50
C ASN A 2 -17.06 5.43 22.03
N ASN A 3 -16.28 6.20 21.29
CA ASN A 3 -16.02 5.97 19.88
C ASN A 3 -14.93 4.90 19.77
N PHE A 4 -15.32 3.63 19.90
CA PHE A 4 -14.35 2.55 19.84
C PHE A 4 -13.70 2.49 18.45
N PRO A 5 -12.37 2.33 18.39
CA PRO A 5 -11.66 2.18 17.14
C PRO A 5 -12.24 1.02 16.30
N LYS A 6 -12.90 1.33 15.17
CA LYS A 6 -13.60 0.33 14.34
C LYS A 6 -12.64 -0.33 13.35
N ARG A 7 -12.53 -1.66 13.42
CA ARG A 7 -11.83 -2.48 12.41
C ARG A 7 -12.45 -2.25 11.02
N PRO A 8 -11.64 -2.06 9.95
CA PRO A 8 -12.16 -2.07 8.59
C PRO A 8 -12.90 -3.37 8.32
N THR A 9 -14.10 -3.25 7.80
CA THR A 9 -14.86 -4.38 7.30
C THR A 9 -14.18 -4.97 6.06
N LYS A 10 -14.43 -6.25 5.79
CA LYS A 10 -13.95 -6.90 4.55
C LYS A 10 -14.37 -6.12 3.29
N ARG A 11 -15.56 -5.53 3.30
CA ARG A 11 -16.09 -4.70 2.20
C ARG A 11 -15.29 -3.40 2.02
N GLU A 12 -14.89 -2.75 3.10
CA GLU A 12 -14.05 -1.54 3.02
C GLU A 12 -12.66 -1.87 2.48
N ILE A 13 -12.04 -2.95 2.94
CA ILE A 13 -10.73 -3.42 2.43
C ILE A 13 -10.83 -3.76 0.94
N ASP A 14 -11.82 -4.55 0.54
CA ASP A 14 -12.07 -4.91 -0.87
C ASP A 14 -12.26 -3.68 -1.76
N LYS A 15 -13.06 -2.72 -1.27
CA LYS A 15 -13.27 -1.46 -1.96
C LYS A 15 -11.95 -0.72 -2.17
N ARG A 16 -11.08 -0.62 -1.15
CA ARG A 16 -9.80 0.09 -1.29
C ARG A 16 -8.82 -0.61 -2.22
N LEU A 17 -8.77 -1.93 -2.23
CA LEU A 17 -7.96 -2.67 -3.19
C LEU A 17 -8.44 -2.43 -4.63
N LYS A 18 -9.75 -2.41 -4.86
CA LYS A 18 -10.33 -2.08 -6.18
C LYS A 18 -10.00 -0.64 -6.60
N GLU A 19 -10.19 0.33 -5.72
CA GLU A 19 -9.84 1.73 -5.97
C GLU A 19 -8.34 1.88 -6.29
N ALA A 20 -7.46 1.18 -5.57
CA ALA A 20 -6.02 1.22 -5.83
C ALA A 20 -5.67 0.69 -7.23
N ARG A 21 -6.25 -0.44 -7.63
CA ARG A 21 -6.04 -1.03 -8.96
C ARG A 21 -6.51 -0.09 -10.08
N VAL A 22 -7.74 0.41 -9.97
CA VAL A 22 -8.32 1.37 -10.94
C VAL A 22 -7.46 2.63 -11.04
N ALA A 23 -7.02 3.21 -9.92
CA ALA A 23 -6.19 4.40 -9.93
C ALA A 23 -4.85 4.18 -10.67
N LEU A 24 -4.21 3.01 -10.50
CA LEU A 24 -2.97 2.72 -11.23
C LEU A 24 -3.20 2.42 -12.71
N GLU A 25 -4.30 1.74 -13.06
CA GLU A 25 -4.72 1.54 -14.46
C GLU A 25 -4.93 2.88 -15.17
N GLU A 26 -5.53 3.87 -14.48
CA GLU A 26 -5.75 5.22 -14.97
C GLU A 26 -4.53 6.16 -14.84
N ARG A 27 -3.36 5.62 -14.45
CA ARG A 27 -2.09 6.37 -14.28
C ARG A 27 -2.19 7.49 -13.22
N LYS A 28 -3.03 7.33 -12.20
CA LYS A 28 -3.22 8.25 -11.07
C LYS A 28 -2.41 7.83 -9.83
N GLY A 29 -1.15 7.45 -10.04
CA GLY A 29 -0.20 7.05 -9.00
C GLY A 29 0.71 8.20 -8.56
N PHE A 30 0.85 8.39 -7.25
CA PHE A 30 1.70 9.44 -6.66
C PHE A 30 2.51 8.91 -5.48
N PHE A 31 3.67 9.51 -5.24
CA PHE A 31 4.44 9.28 -4.02
C PHE A 31 3.97 10.22 -2.90
N ALA A 32 3.58 9.64 -1.77
CA ALA A 32 3.26 10.41 -0.57
C ALA A 32 4.51 11.14 -0.04
N ASN A 33 5.65 10.46 -0.02
CA ASN A 33 6.95 10.99 0.41
C ASN A 33 8.07 10.56 -0.58
N PRO A 34 8.40 11.38 -1.59
CA PRO A 34 9.41 11.03 -2.59
C PRO A 34 10.79 10.70 -2.01
N SER A 35 11.21 11.36 -0.93
CA SER A 35 12.54 11.17 -0.34
C SER A 35 12.72 9.77 0.26
N LYS A 36 11.64 9.15 0.75
CA LYS A 36 11.66 7.79 1.30
C LYS A 36 11.69 6.71 0.21
N VAL A 37 11.03 6.98 -0.92
CA VAL A 37 10.83 6.02 -2.00
C VAL A 37 12.14 5.53 -2.59
N VAL A 38 13.13 6.41 -2.75
CA VAL A 38 14.41 6.08 -3.42
C VAL A 38 15.11 4.91 -2.73
N GLY A 39 15.21 4.92 -1.40
CA GLY A 39 15.85 3.83 -0.65
C GLY A 39 15.09 2.52 -0.75
N GLU A 40 13.76 2.57 -0.66
CA GLU A 40 12.90 1.38 -0.79
C GLU A 40 12.99 0.76 -2.19
N LEU A 41 12.98 1.56 -3.25
CA LEU A 41 13.11 1.05 -4.61
C LEU A 41 14.49 0.45 -4.86
N PHE A 42 15.54 1.09 -4.35
CA PHE A 42 16.91 0.58 -4.47
C PHE A 42 17.08 -0.77 -3.76
N GLU A 43 16.54 -0.92 -2.55
CA GLU A 43 16.57 -2.20 -1.82
C GLU A 43 15.83 -3.33 -2.55
N LEU A 44 14.87 -2.99 -3.40
CA LEU A 44 14.09 -3.93 -4.21
C LEU A 44 14.62 -4.10 -5.63
N GLU A 45 15.71 -3.41 -5.99
CA GLU A 45 16.26 -3.36 -7.35
C GLU A 45 15.24 -2.87 -8.39
N LEU A 46 14.29 -2.02 -7.95
CA LEU A 46 13.22 -1.45 -8.77
C LEU A 46 13.53 -0.02 -9.23
N GLU A 47 14.65 0.57 -8.79
CA GLU A 47 15.00 1.98 -9.04
C GLU A 47 15.20 2.32 -10.52
N LYS A 48 15.54 1.33 -11.35
CA LYS A 48 15.73 1.50 -12.80
C LYS A 48 14.47 1.20 -13.60
N THR A 49 13.37 0.85 -12.93
CA THR A 49 12.15 0.42 -13.61
C THR A 49 11.35 1.65 -14.06
N GLU A 50 11.42 1.98 -15.35
CA GLU A 50 10.56 3.02 -15.98
C GLU A 50 9.06 2.72 -15.84
N ALA A 51 8.73 1.47 -15.49
CA ALA A 51 7.39 0.91 -15.35
C ALA A 51 6.96 0.68 -13.89
N LEU A 52 7.50 1.40 -12.90
CA LEU A 52 7.19 1.15 -11.47
C LEU A 52 5.70 1.05 -11.17
N TRP A 53 4.87 1.93 -11.77
CA TRP A 53 3.42 1.89 -11.57
C TRP A 53 2.76 0.63 -12.13
N ILE A 54 3.31 0.05 -13.20
CA ILE A 54 2.89 -1.24 -13.75
C ILE A 54 3.27 -2.37 -12.79
N VAL A 55 4.50 -2.34 -12.27
CA VAL A 55 4.93 -3.30 -11.24
C VAL A 55 4.02 -3.23 -10.01
N LEU A 56 3.72 -2.03 -9.51
CA LEU A 56 2.81 -1.85 -8.37
C LEU A 56 1.39 -2.36 -8.67
N LEU A 57 0.90 -2.18 -9.90
CA LEU A 57 -0.38 -2.74 -10.32
C LEU A 57 -0.35 -4.26 -10.32
N ASP A 58 0.72 -4.88 -10.82
CA ASP A 58 0.86 -6.34 -10.83
C ASP A 58 0.98 -6.90 -9.40
N LEU A 59 1.72 -6.21 -8.51
CA LEU A 59 1.76 -6.57 -7.08
C LEU A 59 0.39 -6.44 -6.42
N LEU A 60 -0.40 -5.39 -6.72
CA LEU A 60 -1.76 -5.23 -6.20
C LEU A 60 -2.72 -6.33 -6.68
N LYS A 61 -2.47 -6.97 -7.82
CA LYS A 61 -3.26 -8.12 -8.31
C LYS A 61 -2.98 -9.39 -7.52
N GLU A 62 -1.81 -9.52 -6.91
CA GLU A 62 -1.47 -10.65 -6.03
C GLU A 62 -2.16 -10.57 -4.66
N ILE A 63 -2.49 -9.36 -4.20
CA ILE A 63 -3.00 -9.13 -2.83
C ILE A 63 -4.47 -9.50 -2.70
N GLU A 64 -4.77 -10.31 -1.68
CA GLU A 64 -6.11 -10.72 -1.26
C GLU A 64 -6.58 -10.00 0.03
N LEU A 65 -7.86 -10.17 0.37
CA LEU A 65 -8.45 -9.58 1.57
C LEU A 65 -7.82 -10.10 2.87
N SER A 66 -7.38 -11.36 2.87
CA SER A 66 -6.71 -12.01 4.00
C SER A 66 -5.33 -11.42 4.30
N ASP A 67 -4.72 -10.76 3.32
CA ASP A 67 -3.37 -10.20 3.43
C ASP A 67 -3.35 -8.86 4.18
N TYR A 68 -4.51 -8.31 4.52
CA TYR A 68 -4.60 -7.06 5.27
C TYR A 68 -3.90 -7.19 6.62
N SER A 69 -2.81 -6.43 6.78
CA SER A 69 -1.96 -6.42 7.97
C SER A 69 -1.94 -5.05 8.66
N GLY A 70 -2.80 -4.12 8.22
CA GLY A 70 -2.96 -2.80 8.81
C GLY A 70 -3.64 -2.80 10.18
N ALA A 71 -3.57 -1.65 10.86
CA ALA A 71 -4.21 -1.46 12.16
C ALA A 71 -5.75 -1.49 12.07
N SER A 72 -6.39 -1.62 13.24
CA SER A 72 -7.84 -1.55 13.39
C SER A 72 -8.20 -0.50 14.45
N PRO A 73 -8.60 0.73 14.04
CA PRO A 73 -8.82 1.25 12.69
C PRO A 73 -7.51 1.46 11.94
N PRO A 74 -7.57 1.72 10.63
CA PRO A 74 -6.40 2.13 9.86
C PRO A 74 -5.72 3.33 10.52
N LEU A 75 -4.40 3.33 10.52
CA LEU A 75 -3.65 4.50 10.95
C LEU A 75 -3.91 5.65 9.98
N LYS A 76 -3.90 6.88 10.48
CA LYS A 76 -3.95 8.07 9.62
C LYS A 76 -2.54 8.53 9.26
N SER A 77 -2.37 8.99 8.03
CA SER A 77 -1.09 9.54 7.59
C SER A 77 -0.84 10.94 8.15
N TYR A 78 0.41 11.23 8.49
CA TYR A 78 0.92 12.57 8.80
C TYR A 78 1.59 13.23 7.59
N GLU A 79 1.81 12.50 6.50
CA GLU A 79 2.46 13.02 5.30
C GLU A 79 1.59 14.13 4.67
N PRO A 80 2.13 15.33 4.40
CA PRO A 80 1.33 16.49 3.99
C PRO A 80 0.37 16.24 2.82
N LYS A 81 0.79 15.48 1.81
CA LYS A 81 -0.02 15.18 0.61
C LYS A 81 -1.28 14.37 0.92
N ILE A 82 -1.24 13.54 1.95
CA ILE A 82 -2.30 12.60 2.33
C ILE A 82 -2.64 12.71 3.82
N ALA A 83 -2.44 13.90 4.41
CA ALA A 83 -2.69 14.13 5.83
C ALA A 83 -4.12 13.71 6.20
N ASN A 84 -4.25 12.98 7.30
CA ASN A 84 -5.50 12.40 7.81
C ASN A 84 -6.15 11.31 6.96
N CYS A 85 -5.59 10.94 5.81
CA CYS A 85 -6.06 9.78 5.05
C CYS A 85 -5.71 8.49 5.79
N GLU A 86 -6.62 7.52 5.73
CA GLU A 86 -6.40 6.17 6.23
C GLU A 86 -5.32 5.45 5.42
N LEU A 87 -4.44 4.74 6.14
CA LEU A 87 -3.35 3.95 5.59
C LEU A 87 -3.74 2.48 5.59
N TYR A 88 -3.75 1.90 4.39
CA TYR A 88 -4.04 0.49 4.18
C TYR A 88 -2.73 -0.24 3.95
N ALA A 89 -2.49 -1.29 4.74
CA ALA A 89 -1.26 -2.06 4.72
C ALA A 89 -1.55 -3.55 4.54
N PHE A 90 -0.72 -4.20 3.74
CA PHE A 90 -0.88 -5.59 3.34
C PHE A 90 0.47 -6.31 3.42
N THR A 91 0.41 -7.59 3.78
CA THR A 91 1.56 -8.50 3.80
C THR A 91 1.18 -9.80 3.10
N TRP A 92 1.89 -10.16 2.03
CA TRP A 92 1.58 -11.31 1.20
C TRP A 92 2.86 -11.98 0.71
N GLU A 93 2.76 -13.22 0.25
CA GLU A 93 3.84 -13.90 -0.49
C GLU A 93 3.79 -13.47 -1.95
N SER A 94 4.77 -12.69 -2.40
CA SER A 94 4.77 -12.19 -3.78
C SER A 94 5.29 -13.25 -4.75
N SER A 95 4.48 -13.56 -5.76
CA SER A 95 4.87 -14.47 -6.83
C SER A 95 5.85 -13.81 -7.80
N LEU A 96 5.73 -12.49 -8.02
CA LEU A 96 6.62 -11.70 -8.86
C LEU A 96 8.00 -11.53 -8.22
N LEU A 97 8.04 -11.16 -6.93
CA LEU A 97 9.30 -10.85 -6.24
C LEU A 97 9.92 -12.03 -5.48
N LYS A 98 9.20 -13.15 -5.36
CA LYS A 98 9.63 -14.40 -4.70
C LYS A 98 10.00 -14.23 -3.22
N LYS A 99 9.32 -13.32 -2.51
CA LYS A 99 9.52 -13.03 -1.08
C LYS A 99 8.20 -12.61 -0.44
N THR A 100 8.12 -12.70 0.88
CA THR A 100 7.06 -12.03 1.65
C THR A 100 7.24 -10.52 1.53
N MET A 101 6.23 -9.82 1.02
CA MET A 101 6.26 -8.38 0.78
C MET A 101 5.35 -7.64 1.75
N TYR A 102 5.63 -6.35 1.93
CA TYR A 102 4.78 -5.41 2.64
C TYR A 102 4.52 -4.20 1.75
N LEU A 103 3.24 -3.83 1.56
CA LEU A 103 2.81 -2.65 0.82
C LEU A 103 1.91 -1.81 1.72
N LYS A 104 2.13 -0.50 1.72
CA LYS A 104 1.27 0.48 2.37
C LYS A 104 0.92 1.61 1.41
N PHE A 105 -0.37 1.94 1.34
CA PHE A 105 -0.89 3.00 0.49
C PHE A 105 -2.05 3.76 1.13
N ALA A 106 -2.43 4.87 0.50
CA ALA A 106 -3.66 5.60 0.77
C ALA A 106 -4.40 5.89 -0.54
N ILE A 107 -5.73 6.07 -0.44
CA ILE A 107 -6.57 6.56 -1.53
C ILE A 107 -7.07 7.95 -1.16
N LYS A 108 -6.89 8.93 -2.05
CA LYS A 108 -7.40 10.30 -1.88
C LYS A 108 -7.76 10.86 -3.26
N ASN A 109 -8.98 11.36 -3.41
CA ASN A 109 -9.49 11.92 -4.67
C ASN A 109 -9.25 10.97 -5.86
N ASP A 110 -9.61 9.70 -5.69
CA ASP A 110 -9.43 8.63 -6.69
C ASP A 110 -7.98 8.38 -7.15
N CYS A 111 -7.00 8.91 -6.41
CA CYS A 111 -5.59 8.72 -6.68
C CYS A 111 -4.97 7.73 -5.69
N PHE A 112 -4.07 6.90 -6.20
CA PHE A 112 -3.24 6.00 -5.41
C PHE A 112 -2.03 6.77 -4.88
N TYR A 113 -1.83 6.75 -3.57
CA TYR A 113 -0.63 7.28 -2.94
C TYR A 113 0.21 6.16 -2.36
N TYR A 114 1.37 5.94 -2.97
CA TYR A 114 2.42 5.07 -2.46
C TYR A 114 2.96 5.64 -1.13
N VAL A 115 3.03 4.79 -0.10
CA VAL A 115 3.61 5.15 1.21
C VAL A 115 4.82 4.28 1.56
N SER A 116 4.79 2.99 1.23
CA SER A 116 5.90 2.08 1.51
C SER A 116 5.75 0.78 0.74
N LEU A 117 6.85 0.24 0.20
CA LEU A 117 6.97 -1.12 -0.32
C LEU A 117 8.33 -1.66 0.13
N HIS A 118 8.37 -2.81 0.77
CA HIS A 118 9.62 -3.47 1.15
C HIS A 118 9.39 -4.96 1.40
N GLN A 119 10.47 -5.74 1.47
CA GLN A 119 10.38 -7.11 1.96
C GLN A 119 9.87 -7.08 3.41
N SER A 120 8.82 -7.85 3.69
CA SER A 120 8.33 -8.03 5.04
C SER A 120 9.38 -8.77 5.85
N ARG A 121 9.77 -8.21 7.01
CA ARG A 121 10.67 -8.89 7.94
C ARG A 121 9.81 -9.68 8.93
N PRO A 122 10.13 -10.96 9.19
CA PRO A 122 9.50 -11.66 10.30
C PRO A 122 9.70 -10.83 11.56
N LYS A 123 8.65 -10.63 12.37
CA LYS A 123 8.86 -10.19 13.75
C LYS A 123 9.63 -11.31 14.43
N THR A 124 10.93 -11.14 14.66
CA THR A 124 11.67 -11.98 15.59
C THR A 124 10.88 -11.95 16.90
N ARG A 125 10.39 -13.14 17.30
CA ARG A 125 9.75 -13.32 18.61
C ARG A 125 10.79 -13.16 19.71
#